data_AF-A0A7D5GFC0-F1
#
_entry.id   AF-A0A7D5GFC0-F1
#
_cell.length_a   1.000
_cell.length_b   1.000
_cell.length_c   1.000
_cell.angle_alpha   90.00
_cell.angle_beta   90.00
_cell.angle_gamma   90.00
#
_symmetry.space_group_name_H-M   'P 1'
#
loop_
_entity.id
_entity.type
_entity.pdbx_description
1 polymer ?
#
loop_
_entity_poly.entity_id
_entity_poly.type
_entity_poly.pdbx_seq_one_letter_code
_entity_poly.pdbx_strand_id
1 'polypeptide(L)'
;MAGSHPLSGVQDRWEAVVEDMEATADEYREAGWEALELHPGDVTALPTASAAVESDRTGLDVLLPGDEFRDLEELVEDAAFDEYDAYRGQEGDVVFLVVAMKAPDEGLVVVFPVYYALREAGEMLKRVAARGEMWTYLRPLDDSRRVVFSQHEPDNLLPADYGDEEGESGDVEDGESTDEE
;
A
#
# COMPACT_ATOMS: atom_id res chain seq x y z
N MET A 1 19.11 22.69 -4.76
CA MET A 1 19.31 21.37 -4.13
C MET A 1 18.36 20.43 -4.82
N ALA A 2 18.86 19.43 -5.55
CA ALA A 2 17.98 18.38 -6.05
C ALA A 2 17.42 17.68 -4.81
N GLY A 3 16.09 17.65 -4.66
CA GLY A 3 15.47 16.84 -3.62
C GLY A 3 15.97 15.41 -3.80
N SER A 4 16.54 14.82 -2.76
CA SER A 4 16.85 13.39 -2.77
C SER A 4 15.54 12.67 -3.09
N HIS A 5 15.49 12.00 -4.23
CA HIS A 5 14.40 11.11 -4.57
C HIS A 5 14.28 10.06 -3.44
N PRO A 6 13.07 9.69 -2.98
CA PRO A 6 12.89 8.72 -1.90
C PRO A 6 13.61 7.39 -2.14
N LEU A 7 13.78 6.99 -3.40
CA LEU A 7 14.54 5.79 -3.80
C LEU A 7 16.07 5.97 -3.87
N SER A 8 16.62 7.13 -3.54
CA SER A 8 18.07 7.38 -3.65
C SER A 8 18.86 6.47 -2.71
N GLY A 9 19.55 5.47 -3.26
CA GLY A 9 20.34 4.49 -2.49
C GLY A 9 19.63 3.16 -2.23
N VAL A 10 18.39 2.99 -2.71
CA VAL A 10 17.60 1.74 -2.64
C VAL A 10 17.02 1.37 -4.01
N GLN A 11 17.65 1.84 -5.10
CA GLN A 11 17.21 1.59 -6.47
C GLN A 11 17.29 0.10 -6.82
N ASP A 12 18.39 -0.57 -6.45
CA ASP A 12 18.56 -2.00 -6.66
C ASP A 12 17.46 -2.80 -5.93
N ARG A 13 16.99 -2.31 -4.78
CA ARG A 13 15.89 -2.94 -4.04
C ARG A 13 14.55 -2.75 -4.72
N TRP A 14 14.31 -1.59 -5.30
CA TRP A 14 13.11 -1.35 -6.12
C TRP A 14 13.09 -2.27 -7.34
N GLU A 15 14.20 -2.40 -8.05
CA GLU A 15 14.33 -3.34 -9.18
C GLU A 15 14.00 -4.77 -8.75
N ALA A 16 14.54 -5.22 -7.61
CA ALA A 16 14.22 -6.54 -7.06
C ALA A 16 12.74 -6.72 -6.68
N VAL A 17 12.05 -5.65 -6.28
CA VAL A 17 10.60 -5.68 -5.97
C VAL A 17 9.76 -5.75 -7.25
N VAL A 18 10.21 -5.10 -8.33
CA VAL A 18 9.61 -5.25 -9.64
C VAL A 18 9.77 -6.69 -10.14
N GLU A 19 10.95 -7.28 -10.00
CA GLU A 19 11.18 -8.70 -10.35
C GLU A 19 10.30 -9.65 -9.51
N ASP A 20 10.10 -9.36 -8.23
CA ASP A 20 9.22 -10.14 -7.33
C ASP A 20 7.73 -10.02 -7.74
N MET A 21 7.32 -8.85 -8.21
CA MET A 21 5.99 -8.63 -8.79
C MET A 21 5.77 -9.45 -10.06
N GLU A 22 6.75 -9.45 -10.98
CA GLU A 22 6.70 -10.26 -12.21
C GLU A 22 6.65 -11.77 -11.88
N ALA A 23 7.45 -12.21 -10.91
CA ALA A 23 7.41 -13.60 -10.44
C ALA A 23 6.04 -13.98 -9.85
N THR A 24 5.46 -13.10 -9.02
CA THR A 24 4.13 -13.29 -8.44
C THR A 24 3.06 -13.41 -9.55
N ALA A 25 3.14 -12.55 -10.57
CA ALA A 25 2.21 -12.60 -11.70
C ALA A 25 2.33 -13.91 -12.49
N ASP A 26 3.55 -14.42 -12.69
CA ASP A 26 3.78 -15.73 -13.32
C ASP A 26 3.17 -16.88 -12.50
N GLU A 27 3.34 -16.88 -11.18
CA GLU A 27 2.74 -17.89 -10.29
C GLU A 27 1.20 -17.92 -10.40
N TYR A 28 0.55 -16.75 -10.50
CA TYR A 28 -0.89 -16.67 -10.72
C TYR A 28 -1.30 -17.20 -12.10
N ARG A 29 -0.53 -16.89 -13.16
CA ARG A 29 -0.77 -17.43 -14.51
C ARG A 29 -0.62 -18.95 -14.55
N GLU A 30 0.38 -19.49 -13.86
CA GLU A 30 0.58 -20.94 -13.71
C GLU A 30 -0.59 -21.60 -12.95
N ALA A 31 -1.18 -20.88 -11.99
CA ALA A 31 -2.40 -21.30 -11.29
C ALA A 31 -3.68 -21.17 -12.13
N GLY A 32 -3.60 -20.62 -13.35
CA GLY A 32 -4.70 -20.49 -14.30
C GLY A 32 -5.47 -19.17 -14.22
N TRP A 33 -4.92 -18.17 -13.51
CA TRP A 33 -5.48 -16.82 -13.46
C TRP A 33 -4.94 -15.96 -14.60
N GLU A 34 -5.68 -14.93 -14.98
CA GLU A 34 -5.18 -13.89 -15.88
C GLU A 34 -4.57 -12.76 -15.04
N ALA A 35 -3.26 -12.57 -15.17
CA ALA A 35 -2.51 -11.58 -14.40
C ALA A 35 -2.15 -10.35 -15.24
N LEU A 36 -2.57 -9.17 -14.77
CA LEU A 36 -2.18 -7.86 -15.28
C LEU A 36 -1.06 -7.29 -14.40
N GLU A 37 0.10 -7.06 -15.00
CA GLU A 37 1.26 -6.43 -14.36
C GLU A 37 1.21 -4.92 -14.61
N LEU A 38 1.41 -4.11 -13.57
CA LEU A 38 1.50 -2.66 -13.72
C LEU A 38 2.88 -2.19 -13.24
N HIS A 39 3.47 -1.27 -14.01
CA HIS A 39 4.80 -0.74 -13.75
C HIS A 39 4.73 0.74 -13.35
N PRO A 40 4.47 1.04 -12.07
CA PRO A 40 4.36 2.41 -11.63
C PRO A 40 5.66 3.17 -11.81
N GLY A 41 5.53 4.36 -12.42
CA GLY A 41 6.64 5.29 -12.62
C GLY A 41 6.99 6.07 -11.36
N ASP A 42 6.02 6.30 -10.47
CA ASP A 42 6.24 6.91 -9.16
C ASP A 42 5.14 6.53 -8.16
N VAL A 43 5.47 6.54 -6.86
CA VAL A 43 4.52 6.27 -5.78
C VAL A 43 4.68 7.32 -4.69
N THR A 44 3.57 7.95 -4.32
CA THR A 44 3.53 9.01 -3.31
C THR A 44 2.58 8.64 -2.19
N ALA A 45 3.06 8.69 -0.95
CA ALA A 45 2.21 8.54 0.23
C ALA A 45 1.33 9.78 0.44
N LEU A 46 0.02 9.56 0.64
CA LEU A 46 -0.97 10.59 0.91
C LEU A 46 -1.57 10.44 2.33
N PRO A 47 -1.74 11.56 3.05
CA PRO A 47 -1.40 12.90 2.61
C PRO A 47 0.12 13.16 2.67
N THR A 48 0.62 13.98 1.75
CA THR A 48 1.98 14.51 1.87
C THR A 48 2.06 15.48 3.04
N ALA A 49 3.23 15.60 3.68
CA ALA A 49 3.42 16.47 4.84
C ALA A 49 2.97 17.92 4.61
N SER A 50 3.09 18.43 3.38
CA SER A 50 2.66 19.78 3.01
C SER A 50 1.15 19.90 2.76
N ALA A 51 0.46 18.82 2.40
CA ALA A 51 -0.97 18.82 2.07
C ALA A 51 -1.85 18.11 3.12
N ALA A 52 -1.26 17.64 4.23
CA ALA A 52 -1.94 16.88 5.28
C ALA A 52 -3.16 17.56 5.89
N VAL A 53 -3.14 18.88 6.03
CA VAL A 53 -4.25 19.64 6.61
C VAL A 53 -5.41 19.86 5.64
N GLU A 54 -5.18 19.74 4.33
CA GLU A 54 -6.15 20.09 3.28
C GLU A 54 -6.66 18.88 2.49
N SER A 55 -5.96 17.74 2.57
CA SER A 55 -6.34 16.52 1.87
C SER A 55 -7.02 15.52 2.81
N ASP A 56 -8.27 15.19 2.48
CA ASP A 56 -8.99 14.02 3.03
C ASP A 56 -8.48 12.69 2.46
N ARG A 57 -7.76 12.74 1.33
CA ARG A 57 -7.18 11.55 0.70
C ARG A 57 -6.09 10.96 1.58
N THR A 58 -6.23 9.67 1.86
CA THR A 58 -5.33 8.91 2.73
C THR A 58 -5.03 7.60 2.05
N GLY A 59 -3.75 7.29 1.84
CA GLY A 59 -3.32 6.07 1.16
C GLY A 59 -2.18 6.31 0.18
N LEU A 60 -2.05 5.49 -0.86
CA LEU A 60 -0.95 5.57 -1.83
C LEU A 60 -1.45 6.11 -3.17
N ASP A 61 -0.76 7.11 -3.71
CA ASP A 61 -0.96 7.62 -5.07
C ASP A 61 0.09 6.98 -6.00
N VAL A 62 -0.39 6.18 -6.94
CA VAL A 62 0.42 5.35 -7.82
C VAL A 62 0.30 5.89 -9.25
N LEU A 63 1.42 6.35 -9.78
CA LEU A 63 1.52 6.90 -11.12
C LEU A 63 1.80 5.78 -12.13
N LEU A 64 0.87 5.53 -13.03
CA LEU A 64 1.01 4.52 -14.09
C LEU A 64 1.28 5.15 -15.47
N PRO A 65 2.02 4.44 -16.33
CA PRO A 65 1.98 4.63 -17.78
C PRO A 65 0.55 4.62 -18.31
N GLY A 66 0.28 5.46 -19.32
CA GLY A 66 -1.08 5.64 -19.84
C GLY A 66 -1.67 4.38 -20.49
N ASP A 67 -0.84 3.58 -21.16
CA ASP A 67 -1.25 2.32 -21.77
C ASP A 67 -1.68 1.31 -20.71
N GLU A 68 -0.85 1.07 -19.68
CA GLU A 68 -1.15 0.15 -18.57
C GLU A 68 -2.36 0.60 -17.73
N PHE A 69 -2.50 1.92 -17.50
CA PHE A 69 -3.67 2.45 -16.82
C PHE A 69 -4.96 2.17 -17.61
N ARG A 70 -4.88 2.22 -18.94
CA ARG A 70 -6.04 1.94 -19.79
C ARG A 70 -6.42 0.46 -19.71
N ASP A 71 -5.44 -0.45 -19.76
CA ASP A 71 -5.70 -1.88 -19.57
C ASP A 71 -6.35 -2.14 -18.20
N LEU A 72 -5.88 -1.48 -17.14
CA LEU A 72 -6.50 -1.52 -15.82
C LEU A 72 -7.93 -0.97 -15.83
N GLU A 73 -8.18 0.18 -16.47
CA GLU A 73 -9.51 0.80 -16.55
C GLU A 73 -10.51 -0.16 -17.22
N GLU A 74 -10.12 -0.77 -18.34
CA GLU A 74 -10.97 -1.75 -19.04
C GLU A 74 -11.26 -2.99 -18.16
N LEU A 75 -10.27 -3.43 -17.37
CA LEU A 75 -10.40 -4.58 -16.48
C LEU A 75 -11.38 -4.34 -15.31
N VAL A 76 -11.26 -3.19 -14.63
CA VAL A 76 -12.11 -2.85 -13.48
C VAL A 76 -13.54 -2.46 -13.86
N GLU A 77 -13.80 -2.21 -15.14
CA GLU A 77 -15.17 -2.02 -15.65
C GLU A 77 -15.95 -3.33 -15.75
N ASP A 78 -15.25 -4.47 -15.96
CA ASP A 78 -15.86 -5.78 -16.14
C ASP A 78 -15.73 -6.68 -14.88
N ALA A 79 -14.80 -6.37 -13.98
CA ALA A 79 -14.47 -7.21 -12.82
C ALA A 79 -14.44 -6.45 -11.49
N ALA A 80 -14.74 -7.17 -10.40
CA ALA A 80 -14.73 -6.64 -9.04
C ALA A 80 -13.54 -7.18 -8.23
N PHE A 81 -12.67 -6.27 -7.79
CA PHE A 81 -11.45 -6.60 -7.05
C PHE A 81 -11.67 -6.42 -5.54
N ASP A 82 -12.34 -7.39 -4.94
CA ASP A 82 -12.70 -7.36 -3.52
C ASP A 82 -11.67 -8.03 -2.60
N GLU A 83 -10.78 -8.85 -3.16
CA GLU A 83 -9.70 -9.52 -2.42
C GLU A 83 -8.34 -8.95 -2.78
N TYR A 84 -7.39 -9.00 -1.85
CA TYR A 84 -6.00 -8.66 -2.16
C TYR A 84 -5.02 -9.50 -1.33
N ASP A 85 -3.82 -9.67 -1.89
CA ASP A 85 -2.63 -10.14 -1.18
C ASP A 85 -1.58 -9.03 -1.21
N ALA A 86 -0.80 -8.91 -0.15
CA ALA A 86 0.29 -7.94 -0.06
C ALA A 86 1.54 -8.58 0.53
N TYR A 87 2.66 -8.43 -0.17
CA TYR A 87 3.96 -8.94 0.24
C TYR A 87 4.87 -7.77 0.59
N ARG A 88 5.30 -7.70 1.85
CA ARG A 88 6.11 -6.58 2.35
C ARG A 88 7.60 -6.90 2.39
N GLY A 89 8.41 -5.90 2.05
CA GLY A 89 9.84 -5.86 2.29
C GLY A 89 10.26 -4.48 2.77
N GLN A 90 11.21 -4.39 3.69
CA GLN A 90 11.71 -3.10 4.19
C GLN A 90 13.22 -3.01 3.99
N GLU A 91 13.68 -1.87 3.48
CA GLU A 91 15.10 -1.56 3.40
C GLU A 91 15.35 -0.15 3.96
N GLY A 92 15.98 -0.10 5.14
CA GLY A 92 16.17 1.15 5.87
C GLY A 92 14.83 1.78 6.27
N ASP A 93 14.59 3.01 5.80
CA ASP A 93 13.39 3.81 6.10
C ASP A 93 12.33 3.69 4.99
N VAL A 94 12.53 2.82 4.00
CA VAL A 94 11.61 2.64 2.88
C VAL A 94 10.95 1.27 2.98
N VAL A 95 9.63 1.26 2.91
CA VAL A 95 8.81 0.05 2.81
C VAL A 95 8.45 -0.15 1.36
N PHE A 96 8.66 -1.36 0.88
CA PHE A 96 8.29 -1.85 -0.44
C PHE A 96 7.19 -2.90 -0.26
N LEU A 97 6.19 -2.85 -1.12
CA LEU A 97 5.08 -3.79 -1.11
C LEU A 97 4.85 -4.27 -2.55
N VAL A 98 4.55 -5.55 -2.73
CA VAL A 98 3.90 -6.07 -3.93
C VAL A 98 2.45 -6.31 -3.57
N VAL A 99 1.52 -5.64 -4.25
CA VAL A 99 0.09 -5.78 -4.01
C VAL A 99 -0.54 -6.52 -5.18
N ALA A 100 -1.25 -7.60 -4.90
CA ALA A 100 -2.01 -8.39 -5.86
C ALA A 100 -3.50 -8.24 -5.55
N MET A 101 -4.21 -7.41 -6.30
CA MET A 101 -5.67 -7.29 -6.22
C MET A 101 -6.30 -8.42 -7.03
N LYS A 102 -7.22 -9.17 -6.44
CA LYS A 102 -7.82 -10.38 -7.04
C LYS A 102 -9.32 -10.17 -7.27
N ALA A 103 -9.78 -10.59 -8.45
CA ALA A 103 -11.18 -10.76 -8.79
C ALA A 103 -11.44 -12.27 -8.95
N PRO A 104 -11.78 -12.98 -7.85
CA PRO A 104 -11.88 -14.44 -7.85
C PRO A 104 -13.00 -14.98 -8.73
N ASP A 105 -14.10 -14.24 -8.86
CA ASP A 105 -15.24 -14.61 -9.69
C ASP A 105 -14.86 -14.62 -11.19
N GLU A 106 -13.99 -13.70 -11.61
CA GLU A 106 -13.50 -13.58 -12.99
C GLU A 106 -12.19 -14.35 -13.24
N GLY A 107 -11.47 -14.76 -12.18
CA GLY A 107 -10.15 -15.38 -12.29
C GLY A 107 -9.06 -14.41 -12.71
N LEU A 108 -9.21 -13.12 -12.37
CA LEU A 108 -8.26 -12.06 -12.71
C LEU A 108 -7.44 -11.61 -11.50
N VAL A 109 -6.22 -11.19 -11.73
CA VAL A 109 -5.37 -10.56 -10.72
C VAL A 109 -4.62 -9.38 -11.31
N VAL A 110 -4.57 -8.27 -10.58
CA VAL A 110 -3.77 -7.10 -10.91
C VAL A 110 -2.64 -7.01 -9.89
N VAL A 111 -1.40 -7.17 -10.35
CA VAL A 111 -0.22 -7.12 -9.50
C VAL A 111 0.56 -5.84 -9.77
N PHE A 112 0.88 -5.09 -8.72
CA PHE A 112 1.63 -3.85 -8.85
C PHE A 112 2.53 -3.60 -7.63
N PRO A 113 3.77 -3.15 -7.83
CA PRO A 113 4.68 -2.81 -6.75
C PRO A 113 4.39 -1.39 -6.25
N VAL A 114 4.44 -1.17 -4.95
CA VAL A 114 4.35 0.16 -4.35
C VAL A 114 5.43 0.35 -3.31
N TYR A 115 5.74 1.61 -2.99
CA TYR A 115 6.69 1.94 -1.96
C TYR A 115 6.29 3.21 -1.21
N TYR A 116 6.76 3.36 0.01
CA TYR A 116 6.67 4.62 0.75
C TYR A 116 7.81 4.76 1.74
N ALA A 117 8.27 6.00 1.95
CA ALA A 117 9.24 6.33 3.00
C ALA A 117 8.52 6.57 4.33
N LEU A 118 8.97 5.95 5.41
CA LEU A 118 8.37 6.07 6.75
C LEU A 118 8.33 7.52 7.23
N ARG A 119 9.40 8.27 6.93
CA ARG A 119 9.48 9.72 7.20
C ARG A 119 8.34 10.55 6.58
N GLU A 120 7.85 10.16 5.42
CA GLU A 120 6.81 10.91 4.68
C GLU A 120 5.41 10.33 4.95
N ALA A 121 5.33 9.01 5.16
CA ALA A 121 4.09 8.28 5.37
C ALA A 121 3.53 8.36 6.79
N GLY A 122 4.20 9.02 7.75
CA GLY A 122 3.79 9.00 9.15
C GLY A 122 2.33 9.42 9.41
N GLU A 123 1.81 10.43 8.68
CA GLU A 123 0.40 10.83 8.82
C GLU A 123 -0.56 9.89 8.09
N MET A 124 -0.13 9.37 6.92
CA MET A 124 -0.87 8.33 6.20
C MET A 124 -1.08 7.11 7.09
N LEU A 125 -0.01 6.58 7.68
CA LEU A 125 -0.05 5.38 8.52
C LEU A 125 -1.00 5.55 9.70
N LYS A 126 -0.94 6.68 10.41
CA LYS A 126 -1.86 6.98 11.52
C LYS A 126 -3.32 6.95 11.08
N ARG A 127 -3.64 7.58 9.96
CA ARG A 127 -5.02 7.63 9.43
C ARG A 127 -5.49 6.26 8.95
N VAL A 128 -4.63 5.52 8.25
CA VAL A 128 -4.91 4.15 7.79
C VAL A 128 -5.17 3.24 8.98
N ALA A 129 -4.33 3.29 10.02
CA ALA A 129 -4.48 2.48 11.23
C ALA A 129 -5.76 2.82 11.99
N ALA A 130 -6.08 4.11 12.13
CA ALA A 130 -7.32 4.54 12.77
C ALA A 130 -8.57 4.12 11.98
N ARG A 131 -8.45 4.01 10.66
CA ARG A 131 -9.56 3.67 9.76
C ARG A 131 -9.72 2.16 9.55
N GLY A 132 -8.63 1.39 9.65
CA GLY A 132 -8.62 -0.04 9.35
C GLY A 132 -8.73 -0.36 7.85
N GLU A 133 -8.49 0.62 6.97
CA GLU A 133 -8.41 0.42 5.53
C GLU A 133 -7.38 1.38 4.91
N MET A 134 -6.67 0.91 3.90
CA MET A 134 -5.79 1.72 3.06
C MET A 134 -6.42 1.88 1.67
N TRP A 135 -6.29 3.06 1.08
CA TRP A 135 -6.72 3.29 -0.29
C TRP A 135 -5.50 3.40 -1.21
N THR A 136 -5.61 2.81 -2.39
CA THR A 136 -4.59 2.95 -3.43
C THR A 136 -5.23 3.61 -4.65
N TYR A 137 -4.72 4.79 -5.00
CA TYR A 137 -5.16 5.60 -6.11
C TYR A 137 -4.22 5.37 -7.30
N LEU A 138 -4.67 4.62 -8.30
CA LEU A 138 -3.92 4.44 -9.54
C LEU A 138 -4.35 5.50 -10.55
N ARG A 139 -3.41 6.26 -11.08
CA ARG A 139 -3.68 7.33 -12.04
C ARG A 139 -2.67 7.37 -13.17
N PRO A 140 -3.06 7.79 -14.38
CA PRO A 140 -2.13 8.07 -15.46
C PRO A 140 -1.41 9.40 -15.22
N LEU A 141 -0.33 9.63 -15.97
CA LEU A 141 0.46 10.87 -15.92
C LEU A 141 -0.35 12.13 -16.18
N ASP A 142 -1.38 12.04 -17.02
CA ASP A 142 -2.26 13.16 -17.37
C ASP A 142 -3.26 13.52 -16.24
N ASP A 143 -3.37 12.70 -15.18
CA ASP A 143 -4.34 12.83 -14.05
C ASP A 143 -5.81 12.96 -14.48
N SER A 144 -6.13 12.68 -15.74
CA SER A 144 -7.48 12.77 -16.29
C SER A 144 -8.49 11.82 -15.60
N ARG A 145 -8.01 10.66 -15.12
CA ARG A 145 -8.83 9.61 -14.49
C ARG A 145 -8.08 8.95 -13.34
N ARG A 146 -8.79 8.18 -12.51
CA ARG A 146 -8.22 7.42 -11.41
C ARG A 146 -9.04 6.18 -11.11
N VAL A 147 -8.36 5.08 -10.85
CA VAL A 147 -8.92 3.86 -10.27
C VAL A 147 -8.56 3.85 -8.78
N VAL A 148 -9.49 3.45 -7.92
CA VAL A 148 -9.27 3.41 -6.48
C VAL A 148 -9.53 2.00 -5.99
N PHE A 149 -8.51 1.36 -5.45
CA PHE A 149 -8.66 0.11 -4.72
C PHE A 149 -8.70 0.37 -3.22
N SER A 150 -9.59 -0.33 -2.53
CA SER A 150 -9.69 -0.31 -1.07
C SER A 150 -9.15 -1.61 -0.49
N GLN A 151 -8.07 -1.52 0.26
CA GLN A 151 -7.49 -2.65 0.99
C GLN A 151 -7.95 -2.60 2.45
N HIS A 152 -8.82 -3.54 2.82
CA HIS A 152 -9.26 -3.74 4.20
C HIS A 152 -8.19 -4.50 5.00
N GLU A 153 -8.15 -4.33 6.32
CA GLU A 153 -7.16 -5.02 7.18
C GLU A 153 -5.69 -4.76 6.74
N PRO A 154 -5.24 -3.50 6.74
CA PRO A 154 -3.99 -3.09 6.12
C PRO A 154 -2.72 -3.55 6.87
N ASP A 155 -2.78 -4.46 7.84
CA ASP A 155 -1.64 -4.95 8.62
C ASP A 155 -0.45 -5.39 7.76
N ASN A 156 -0.72 -6.04 6.62
CA ASN A 156 0.33 -6.47 5.67
C ASN A 156 0.89 -5.30 4.83
N LEU A 157 0.19 -4.17 4.79
CA LEU A 157 0.62 -2.92 4.13
C LEU A 157 1.36 -1.98 5.08
N LEU A 158 1.27 -2.21 6.39
CA LEU A 158 1.94 -1.45 7.43
C LEU A 158 3.39 -1.96 7.63
N PRO A 159 4.31 -1.12 8.13
CA PRO A 159 5.67 -1.55 8.41
C PRO A 159 5.70 -2.68 9.43
N ALA A 160 6.74 -3.52 9.41
CA ALA A 160 6.77 -4.75 10.20
C ALA A 160 6.65 -4.55 11.72
N ASP A 161 7.03 -3.38 12.22
CA ASP A 161 7.01 -2.98 13.63
C ASP A 161 5.72 -2.20 14.01
N TYR A 162 4.82 -2.01 13.05
CA TYR A 162 3.64 -1.17 13.23
C TYR A 162 2.58 -1.90 14.06
N GLY A 163 2.59 -1.67 15.38
CA GLY A 163 1.67 -2.31 16.32
C GLY A 163 2.34 -3.04 17.49
N ASP A 164 3.68 -3.15 17.52
CA ASP A 164 4.41 -3.74 18.65
C ASP A 164 4.47 -2.82 19.88
N GLU A 165 4.00 -1.56 19.78
CA GLU A 165 4.00 -0.62 20.92
C GLU A 165 2.71 -0.60 21.78
N GLU A 166 1.67 -1.39 21.50
CA GLU A 166 0.47 -1.43 22.37
C GLU A 166 0.15 -2.85 22.87
N GLY A 167 1.09 -3.40 23.65
CA GLY A 167 0.87 -4.52 24.56
C GLY A 167 0.84 -4.12 26.05
N GLU A 168 0.88 -2.83 26.40
CA GLU A 168 0.63 -2.38 27.77
C GLU A 168 -0.87 -2.07 27.96
N SER A 169 -1.69 -3.12 27.77
CA SER A 169 -3.04 -3.17 28.34
C SER A 169 -2.95 -2.84 29.82
N GLY A 170 -3.57 -1.74 30.22
CA GLY A 170 -3.56 -1.25 31.58
C GLY A 170 -4.10 -2.28 32.57
N ASP A 171 -3.25 -2.71 33.50
CA ASP A 171 -3.69 -3.17 34.81
C ASP A 171 -3.86 -1.92 35.69
N VAL A 172 -5.02 -1.28 35.54
CA VAL A 172 -5.61 -0.50 36.64
C VAL A 172 -6.23 -1.54 37.57
N GLU A 173 -5.42 -2.12 38.46
CA GLU A 173 -5.95 -2.74 39.67
C GLU A 173 -6.27 -1.63 40.67
N ASP A 174 -7.43 -1.01 40.46
CA ASP A 174 -8.16 -0.30 41.50
C ASP A 174 -8.64 -1.35 42.52
N GLY A 175 -7.79 -1.60 43.52
CA GLY A 175 -8.07 -2.43 44.68
C GLY A 175 -8.20 -1.55 45.92
N GLU A 176 -9.30 -0.82 46.02
CA GLU A 176 -9.75 -0.16 47.25
C GLU A 176 -9.94 -1.21 48.36
N SER A 177 -9.31 -1.03 49.53
CA SER A 177 -9.82 -1.34 50.90
C SER A 177 -8.66 -1.28 51.92
N THR A 178 -8.64 -0.29 52.83
CA THR A 178 -8.90 -0.42 54.29
C THR A 178 -7.80 -1.24 55.01
N ASP A 179 -7.03 -0.78 55.99
CA ASP A 179 -7.41 -0.17 57.28
C ASP A 179 -6.14 -0.10 58.18
N GLU A 180 -6.14 0.79 59.20
CA GLU A 180 -5.49 0.69 60.54
C GLU A 180 -3.97 0.35 60.67
N GLU A 181 -3.11 0.97 61.51
CA GLU A 181 -3.21 1.71 62.79
C GLU A 181 -2.11 2.80 62.91
#